data_AF-A0A8C2S1Q9-F1
#
_entry.id   AF-A0A8C2S1Q9-F1
#
_cell.length_a   1.000
_cell.length_b   1.000
_cell.length_c   1.000
_cell.angle_alpha   90.00
_cell.angle_beta   90.00
_cell.angle_gamma   90.00
#
_symmetry.space_group_name_H-M   'P 1'
#
loop_
_entity.id
_entity.type
_entity.pdbx_description
1 polymer ?
#
loop_
_entity_poly.entity_id
_entity_poly.type
_entity_poly.pdbx_seq_one_letter_code
_entity_poly.pdbx_strand_id
1 'polypeptide(L)'
;MYLTLTELRKAHPSEDEILLQYLVPATCKAAAVLGMDKAVAEPVSRLLESALRSSHLPSTMGALHGVLYVLECDLLDDTAKQLIPVVSDYLLSSLQGKAHCVSVHSQQHVLVMCATAFYLIENYPLDVGPEFSASIIQMCGVMLSGSEEATPSVVYHCVLRGLERLLLSEQLSRLDAESLVKLSVDRVNVHSPHRAMAALGLMLTCMYTGKEKVSPGRASEPSPTAPDSESVIVAMERVSVLFDRIRKGFPCEARVVARVLPQFLDDFFPPQDVMNKVIGEFLSSQQPYPQLMATVVYQVFQTLHSAGQSSTVRDWVMLSLSNFTQRSPVAMAMWSLSCFFVSASTSPWVSAILPHVVSRMGKLEQVDVNLFCLVAADFYRHQIEEELDRRAFQSVFEVVAVPGNPYHHLLACLRSVHKAATC
;
A
#
# COMPACT_ATOMS: atom_id res chain seq x y z
N MET A 1 43.10 -7.64 -13.89
CA MET A 1 41.98 -7.08 -14.67
C MET A 1 42.13 -5.57 -14.83
N TYR A 2 42.07 -4.77 -13.76
CA TYR A 2 42.20 -3.30 -13.83
C TYR A 2 43.42 -2.83 -14.66
N LEU A 3 44.63 -3.27 -14.31
CA LEU A 3 45.86 -2.93 -15.05
C LEU A 3 45.78 -3.24 -16.55
N THR A 4 45.24 -4.41 -16.91
CA THR A 4 45.08 -4.82 -18.31
C THR A 4 44.14 -3.89 -19.08
N LEU A 5 43.02 -3.49 -18.45
CA LEU A 5 42.05 -2.58 -19.06
C LEU A 5 42.60 -1.15 -19.18
N THR A 6 43.38 -0.69 -18.19
CA THR A 6 44.04 0.61 -18.23
C THR A 6 45.09 0.68 -19.33
N GLU A 7 45.91 -0.37 -19.51
CA GLU A 7 46.87 -0.44 -20.61
C GLU A 7 46.19 -0.55 -21.97
N LEU A 8 45.10 -1.33 -22.07
CA LEU A 8 44.28 -1.39 -23.29
C LEU A 8 43.75 -0.02 -23.67
N ARG A 9 43.26 0.77 -22.70
CA ARG A 9 42.80 2.15 -22.95
C ARG A 9 43.90 3.07 -23.48
N LYS A 10 45.14 2.92 -23.01
CA LYS A 10 46.27 3.73 -23.48
C LYS A 10 46.70 3.35 -24.89
N ALA A 11 46.62 2.05 -25.22
CA ALA A 11 47.07 1.51 -26.50
C ALA A 11 46.02 1.62 -27.61
N HIS A 12 44.73 1.53 -27.26
CA HIS A 12 43.62 1.53 -28.22
C HIS A 12 43.10 2.94 -28.51
N PRO A 13 42.71 3.27 -29.76
CA PRO A 13 42.17 4.58 -30.10
C PRO A 13 40.90 4.94 -29.31
N SER A 14 40.76 6.22 -28.95
CA SER A 14 39.62 6.74 -28.19
C SER A 14 38.32 6.86 -29.00
N GLU A 15 38.37 6.67 -30.32
CA GLU A 15 37.21 6.78 -31.22
C GLU A 15 36.32 5.51 -31.21
N ASP A 16 36.81 4.39 -30.67
CA ASP A 16 36.08 3.13 -30.63
C ASP A 16 35.03 3.10 -29.51
N GLU A 17 33.88 3.73 -29.79
CA GLU A 17 32.73 3.80 -28.88
C GLU A 17 32.13 2.41 -28.56
N ILE A 18 32.30 1.41 -29.43
CA ILE A 18 31.80 0.04 -29.20
C ILE A 18 32.65 -0.66 -28.15
N LEU A 19 33.96 -0.42 -28.12
CA LEU A 19 34.80 -0.91 -27.03
C LEU A 19 34.53 -0.13 -25.74
N LEU A 20 34.37 1.20 -25.82
CA LEU A 20 34.20 2.06 -24.64
C LEU A 20 32.98 1.70 -23.79
N GLN A 21 31.85 1.34 -24.39
CA GLN A 21 30.65 0.89 -23.65
C GLN A 21 30.91 -0.31 -22.72
N TYR A 22 31.90 -1.15 -22.99
CA TYR A 22 32.28 -2.28 -22.12
C TYR A 22 33.50 -1.95 -21.27
N LEU A 23 34.47 -1.24 -21.84
CA LEU A 23 35.73 -0.91 -21.18
C LEU A 23 35.50 -0.02 -19.95
N VAL A 24 34.61 0.98 -20.05
CA VAL A 24 34.30 1.91 -18.96
C VAL A 24 33.72 1.18 -17.74
N PRO A 25 32.57 0.47 -17.82
CA PRO A 25 32.01 -0.22 -16.67
C PRO A 25 32.92 -1.33 -16.15
N ALA A 26 33.64 -2.06 -17.02
CA ALA A 26 34.58 -3.09 -16.59
C ALA A 26 35.75 -2.53 -15.78
N THR A 27 36.30 -1.37 -16.20
CA THR A 27 37.36 -0.68 -15.48
C THR A 27 36.86 -0.17 -14.13
N CYS A 28 35.67 0.44 -14.10
CA CYS A 28 35.05 0.95 -12.88
C CYS A 28 34.76 -0.17 -11.88
N LYS A 29 34.18 -1.29 -12.33
CA LYS A 29 33.95 -2.46 -11.49
C LYS A 29 35.24 -3.05 -10.93
N ALA A 30 36.28 -3.16 -11.77
CA ALA A 30 37.57 -3.68 -11.31
C ALA A 30 38.23 -2.73 -10.29
N ALA A 31 38.11 -1.41 -10.48
CA ALA A 31 38.60 -0.42 -9.52
C ALA A 31 37.84 -0.49 -8.20
N ALA A 32 36.51 -0.57 -8.27
CA ALA A 32 35.63 -0.67 -7.12
C ALA A 32 35.98 -1.88 -6.23
N VAL A 33 36.08 -3.08 -6.83
CA VAL A 33 36.39 -4.31 -6.09
C VAL A 33 37.76 -4.28 -5.41
N LEU A 34 38.73 -3.55 -5.95
CA LEU A 34 40.08 -3.45 -5.37
C LEU A 34 40.16 -2.46 -4.21
N GLY A 35 39.12 -1.64 -3.99
CA GLY A 35 39.19 -0.47 -3.11
C GLY A 35 39.92 0.69 -3.80
N MET A 36 39.27 1.85 -3.86
CA MET A 36 39.78 3.00 -4.59
C MET A 36 40.65 3.88 -3.69
N ASP A 37 41.97 3.81 -3.89
CA ASP A 37 42.88 4.82 -3.38
C ASP A 37 42.88 6.07 -4.29
N LYS A 38 43.55 7.14 -3.86
CA LYS A 38 43.59 8.41 -4.62
C LYS A 38 44.19 8.23 -6.03
N ALA A 39 45.15 7.32 -6.20
CA ALA A 39 45.85 7.09 -7.46
C ALA A 39 44.95 6.37 -8.49
N VAL A 40 44.06 5.49 -8.03
CA VAL A 40 43.05 4.80 -8.85
C VAL A 40 41.81 5.67 -9.05
N ALA A 41 41.41 6.45 -8.05
CA ALA A 41 40.19 7.24 -8.08
C ALA A 41 40.22 8.36 -9.12
N GLU A 42 41.29 9.15 -9.17
CA GLU A 42 41.39 10.29 -10.10
C GLU A 42 41.28 9.89 -11.60
N PRO A 43 41.98 8.86 -12.11
CA PRO A 43 41.84 8.45 -13.52
C PRO A 43 40.49 7.79 -13.82
N VAL A 44 39.83 7.17 -12.83
CA VAL A 44 38.49 6.60 -12.97
C VAL A 44 37.43 7.71 -13.02
N SER A 45 37.52 8.72 -12.16
CA SER A 45 36.62 9.89 -12.22
C SER A 45 36.73 10.63 -13.55
N ARG A 46 37.95 10.86 -14.05
CA ARG A 46 38.18 11.47 -15.37
C ARG A 46 37.65 10.61 -16.52
N LEU A 47 37.73 9.28 -16.41
CA LEU A 47 37.15 8.35 -17.37
C LEU A 47 35.62 8.50 -17.42
N LEU A 48 34.97 8.52 -16.25
CA LEU A 48 33.53 8.63 -16.13
C LEU A 48 33.02 9.98 -16.64
N GLU A 49 33.68 11.08 -16.29
CA GLU A 49 33.33 12.42 -16.78
C GLU A 49 33.37 12.49 -18.32
N SER A 50 34.41 11.92 -18.94
CA SER A 50 34.53 11.86 -20.40
C SER A 50 33.44 10.98 -21.02
N ALA A 51 33.13 9.83 -20.40
CA ALA A 51 32.17 8.88 -20.96
C ALA A 51 30.72 9.38 -20.84
N LEU A 52 30.38 10.13 -19.78
CA LEU A 52 29.05 10.76 -19.62
C LEU A 52 28.78 11.86 -20.65
N ARG A 53 29.83 12.48 -21.19
CA ARG A 53 29.74 13.50 -22.25
C ARG A 53 29.68 12.92 -23.68
N SER A 54 29.78 11.59 -23.84
CA SER A 54 29.73 10.96 -25.17
C SER A 54 28.35 11.14 -25.81
N SER A 55 28.33 11.34 -27.14
CA SER A 55 27.10 11.32 -27.93
C SER A 55 26.55 9.91 -28.15
N HIS A 56 27.35 8.87 -27.87
CA HIS A 56 26.97 7.48 -28.00
C HIS A 56 26.24 6.99 -26.74
N LEU A 57 24.95 6.72 -26.88
CA LEU A 57 24.06 6.34 -25.78
C LEU A 57 24.50 5.06 -25.02
N PRO A 58 24.91 3.96 -25.68
CA PRO A 58 25.42 2.79 -24.95
C PRO A 58 26.66 3.09 -24.10
N SER A 59 27.54 4.00 -24.56
CA SER A 59 28.72 4.43 -23.79
C SER A 59 28.31 5.20 -22.53
N THR A 60 27.33 6.11 -22.63
CA THR A 60 26.81 6.85 -21.46
C THR A 60 26.08 5.91 -20.49
N MET A 61 25.34 4.92 -20.97
CA MET A 61 24.74 3.89 -20.12
C MET A 61 25.80 3.03 -19.40
N GLY A 62 26.84 2.61 -20.10
CA GLY A 62 27.98 1.91 -19.51
C GLY A 62 28.69 2.75 -18.44
N ALA A 63 28.82 4.06 -18.69
CA ALA A 63 29.34 5.01 -17.71
C ALA A 63 28.46 5.09 -16.45
N LEU A 64 27.13 5.17 -16.58
CA LEU A 64 26.21 5.19 -15.43
C LEU A 64 26.29 3.90 -14.58
N HIS A 65 26.45 2.73 -15.21
CA HIS A 65 26.74 1.50 -14.47
C HIS A 65 28.10 1.56 -13.78
N GLY A 66 29.12 2.15 -14.43
CA GLY A 66 30.41 2.42 -13.81
C GLY A 66 30.32 3.35 -12.60
N VAL A 67 29.52 4.41 -12.69
CA VAL A 67 29.22 5.32 -11.57
C VAL A 67 28.61 4.55 -10.40
N LEU A 68 27.61 3.70 -10.64
CA LEU A 68 27.00 2.88 -9.58
C LEU A 68 28.03 1.99 -8.86
N TYR A 69 28.91 1.30 -9.60
CA TYR A 69 29.97 0.49 -8.99
C TYR A 69 30.93 1.32 -8.15
N VAL A 70 31.27 2.52 -8.61
CA VAL A 70 32.21 3.42 -7.91
C VAL A 70 31.57 4.04 -6.67
N LEU A 71 30.27 4.40 -6.74
CA LEU A 71 29.52 4.92 -5.59
C LEU A 71 29.26 3.87 -4.50
N GLU A 72 29.21 2.58 -4.87
CA GLU A 72 29.10 1.46 -3.93
C GLU A 72 30.38 1.24 -3.12
N CYS A 73 31.52 1.75 -3.59
CA CYS A 73 32.71 1.86 -2.78
C CYS A 73 32.63 3.11 -1.92
N ASP A 74 32.96 2.99 -0.63
CA ASP A 74 33.11 4.14 0.26
C ASP A 74 34.13 5.12 -0.35
N LEU A 75 33.62 6.16 -1.01
CA LEU A 75 34.44 7.11 -1.74
C LEU A 75 35.27 7.95 -0.78
N LEU A 76 36.52 8.21 -1.17
CA LEU A 76 37.31 9.26 -0.53
C LEU A 76 36.64 10.63 -0.78
N ASP A 77 36.60 11.49 0.23
CA ASP A 77 35.97 12.84 0.17
C ASP A 77 36.36 13.63 -1.10
N ASP A 78 37.64 13.62 -1.48
CA ASP A 78 38.15 14.33 -2.65
C ASP A 78 37.52 13.79 -3.96
N THR A 79 37.27 12.48 -4.02
CA THR A 79 36.70 11.81 -5.20
C THR A 79 35.20 12.02 -5.27
N ALA A 80 34.52 11.95 -4.13
CA ALA A 80 33.09 12.27 -4.01
C ALA A 80 32.81 13.71 -4.49
N LYS A 81 33.58 14.69 -4.00
CA LYS A 81 33.43 16.11 -4.38
C LYS A 81 33.68 16.40 -5.86
N GLN A 82 34.46 15.57 -6.55
CA GLN A 82 34.69 15.72 -7.99
C GLN A 82 33.63 15.01 -8.84
N LEU A 83 33.29 13.76 -8.49
CA LEU A 83 32.43 12.93 -9.32
C LEU A 83 30.94 13.24 -9.14
N ILE A 84 30.50 13.48 -7.90
CA ILE A 84 29.07 13.66 -7.59
C ILE A 84 28.46 14.86 -8.34
N PRO A 85 29.07 16.06 -8.36
CA PRO A 85 28.51 17.19 -9.12
C PRO A 85 28.35 16.88 -10.63
N VAL A 86 29.34 16.21 -11.23
CA VAL A 86 29.30 15.84 -12.66
C VAL A 86 28.14 14.89 -12.95
N VAL A 87 27.93 13.90 -12.08
CA VAL A 87 26.81 12.95 -12.21
C VAL A 87 25.47 13.65 -11.95
N SER A 88 25.39 14.48 -10.92
CA SER A 88 24.16 15.23 -10.58
C SER A 88 23.71 16.14 -11.72
N ASP A 89 24.62 16.92 -12.31
CA ASP A 89 24.33 17.79 -13.45
C ASP A 89 23.84 17.01 -14.67
N TYR A 90 24.48 15.86 -14.95
CA TYR A 90 24.06 14.97 -16.02
C TYR A 90 22.65 14.42 -15.78
N LEU A 91 22.37 13.94 -14.57
CA LEU A 91 21.07 13.38 -14.19
C LEU A 91 19.96 14.43 -14.28
N LEU A 92 20.18 15.62 -13.72
CA LEU A 92 19.19 16.70 -13.75
C LEU A 92 18.88 17.12 -15.19
N SER A 93 19.90 17.44 -15.98
CA SER A 93 19.71 17.89 -17.37
C SER A 93 19.02 16.84 -18.24
N SER A 94 19.43 15.58 -18.10
CA SER A 94 18.94 14.49 -18.94
C SER A 94 17.58 13.95 -18.50
N LEU A 95 17.24 13.93 -17.21
CA LEU A 95 15.92 13.50 -16.73
C LEU A 95 14.86 14.57 -16.98
N GLN A 96 15.22 15.86 -16.83
CA GLN A 96 14.30 16.97 -17.08
C GLN A 96 13.71 16.93 -18.51
N GLY A 97 14.56 16.67 -19.51
CA GLY A 97 14.13 16.57 -20.91
C GLY A 97 13.30 15.32 -21.22
N LYS A 98 13.43 14.25 -20.42
CA LYS A 98 12.81 12.94 -20.71
C LYS A 98 11.52 12.69 -19.93
N ALA A 99 11.29 13.39 -18.82
CA ALA A 99 10.20 13.10 -17.88
C ALA A 99 8.79 13.13 -18.51
N HIS A 100 8.58 13.99 -19.51
CA HIS A 100 7.28 14.14 -20.17
C HIS A 100 7.01 13.13 -21.31
N CYS A 101 8.04 12.51 -21.85
CA CYS A 101 7.96 11.66 -23.05
C CYS A 101 8.90 10.45 -22.97
N VAL A 102 8.79 9.70 -21.88
CA VAL A 102 9.65 8.53 -21.60
C VAL A 102 9.59 7.49 -22.72
N SER A 103 8.42 7.28 -23.33
CA SER A 103 8.22 6.29 -24.39
C SER A 103 9.03 6.51 -25.67
N VAL A 104 9.47 7.74 -25.94
CA VAL A 104 10.31 8.09 -27.11
C VAL A 104 11.79 7.79 -26.84
N HIS A 105 12.17 7.64 -25.57
CA HIS A 105 13.55 7.47 -25.14
C HIS A 105 13.88 6.01 -24.80
N SER A 106 15.17 5.70 -24.72
CA SER A 106 15.63 4.39 -24.26
C SER A 106 15.20 4.14 -22.81
N GLN A 107 14.39 3.10 -22.60
CA GLN A 107 13.92 2.71 -21.28
C GLN A 107 15.08 2.32 -20.35
N GLN A 108 16.06 1.56 -20.87
CA GLN A 108 17.22 1.13 -20.07
C GLN A 108 18.04 2.33 -19.58
N HIS A 109 18.17 3.38 -20.40
CA HIS A 109 18.84 4.60 -19.98
C HIS A 109 18.09 5.28 -18.83
N VAL A 110 16.77 5.46 -18.94
CA VAL A 110 15.97 6.08 -17.88
C VAL A 110 16.03 5.26 -16.58
N LEU A 111 15.97 3.93 -16.69
CA LEU A 111 16.06 3.03 -15.53
C LEU A 111 17.38 3.19 -14.78
N VAL A 112 18.53 3.16 -15.47
CA VAL A 112 19.83 3.30 -14.81
C VAL A 112 20.02 4.71 -14.25
N MET A 113 19.52 5.75 -14.93
CA MET A 113 19.54 7.12 -14.40
C MET A 113 18.75 7.26 -13.10
N CYS A 114 17.53 6.71 -13.04
CA CYS A 114 16.74 6.70 -11.82
C CYS A 114 17.44 5.91 -10.71
N ALA A 115 18.03 4.76 -11.02
CA ALA A 115 18.80 3.98 -10.04
C ALA A 115 19.98 4.78 -9.46
N THR A 116 20.78 5.43 -10.31
CA THR A 116 21.88 6.29 -9.87
C THR A 116 21.38 7.47 -9.04
N ALA A 117 20.30 8.13 -9.45
CA ALA A 117 19.73 9.26 -8.70
C ALA A 117 19.24 8.83 -7.31
N PHE A 118 18.50 7.73 -7.20
CA PHE A 118 18.03 7.22 -5.91
C PHE A 118 19.18 6.77 -5.01
N TYR A 119 20.19 6.12 -5.58
CA TYR A 119 21.38 5.72 -4.82
C TYR A 119 22.13 6.92 -4.23
N LEU A 120 22.26 8.01 -4.99
CA LEU A 120 22.88 9.25 -4.54
C LEU A 120 22.08 9.92 -3.41
N ILE A 121 20.75 10.01 -3.55
CA ILE A 121 19.88 10.59 -2.51
C ILE A 121 19.97 9.77 -1.21
N GLU A 122 20.05 8.44 -1.32
CA GLU A 122 20.08 7.56 -0.16
C GLU A 122 21.44 7.57 0.57
N ASN A 123 22.55 7.52 -0.17
CA ASN A 123 23.88 7.28 0.42
C ASN A 123 24.76 8.53 0.48
N TYR A 124 24.53 9.53 -0.37
CA TYR A 124 25.32 10.76 -0.45
C TYR A 124 24.46 12.04 -0.32
N PRO A 125 23.52 12.12 0.66
CA PRO A 125 22.57 13.24 0.77
C PRO A 125 23.26 14.59 1.01
N LEU A 126 24.41 14.60 1.71
CA LEU A 126 25.17 15.81 2.01
C LEU A 126 25.86 16.40 0.77
N ASP A 127 26.34 15.53 -0.13
CA ASP A 127 27.09 15.96 -1.31
C ASP A 127 26.16 16.41 -2.45
N VAL A 128 25.00 15.77 -2.60
CA VAL A 128 24.01 16.19 -3.63
C VAL A 128 23.17 17.38 -3.20
N GLY A 129 22.91 17.51 -1.90
CA GLY A 129 22.08 18.58 -1.34
C GLY A 129 20.57 18.44 -1.63
N PRO A 130 19.75 19.25 -0.94
CA PRO A 130 18.28 19.15 -0.98
C PRO A 130 17.65 19.59 -2.31
N GLU A 131 18.31 20.46 -3.07
CA GLU A 131 17.80 20.93 -4.36
C GLU A 131 17.80 19.81 -5.42
N PHE A 132 18.83 18.96 -5.39
CA PHE A 132 18.92 17.79 -6.25
C PHE A 132 17.79 16.80 -5.93
N SER A 133 17.62 16.43 -4.66
CA SER A 133 16.58 15.47 -4.24
C SER A 133 15.18 15.95 -4.61
N ALA A 134 14.85 17.21 -4.32
CA ALA A 134 13.55 17.79 -4.65
C ALA A 134 13.28 17.76 -6.16
N SER A 135 14.28 18.12 -6.98
CA SER A 135 14.17 18.09 -8.44
C SER A 135 13.93 16.69 -8.99
N ILE A 136 14.67 15.69 -8.48
CA ILE A 136 14.48 14.29 -8.88
C ILE A 136 13.08 13.79 -8.51
N ILE A 137 12.60 14.11 -7.31
CA ILE A 137 11.25 13.72 -6.85
C ILE A 137 10.18 14.37 -7.71
N GLN A 138 10.34 15.64 -8.07
CA GLN A 138 9.45 16.34 -8.99
C GLN A 138 9.40 15.65 -10.37
N MET A 139 10.56 15.29 -10.93
CA MET A 139 10.64 14.57 -12.22
C MET A 139 9.97 13.20 -12.14
N CYS A 140 10.18 12.47 -11.05
CA CYS A 140 9.50 11.20 -10.80
C CYS A 140 7.98 11.38 -10.72
N GLY A 141 7.51 12.45 -10.07
CA GLY A 141 6.10 12.84 -10.02
C GLY A 141 5.51 13.08 -11.40
N VAL A 142 6.23 13.76 -12.30
CA VAL A 142 5.83 13.96 -13.70
C VAL A 142 5.75 12.61 -14.44
N MET A 143 6.76 11.75 -14.32
CA MET A 143 6.78 10.44 -14.98
C MET A 143 5.62 9.55 -14.52
N LEU A 144 5.33 9.52 -13.21
CA LEU A 144 4.23 8.74 -12.64
C LEU A 144 2.85 9.32 -12.97
N SER A 145 2.78 10.64 -13.17
CA SER A 145 1.56 11.33 -13.57
C SER A 145 1.21 11.16 -15.05
N GLY A 146 2.18 10.76 -15.87
CA GLY A 146 2.01 10.48 -17.29
C GLY A 146 0.99 9.39 -17.61
N SER A 147 0.49 9.41 -18.84
CA SER A 147 -0.45 8.41 -19.36
C SER A 147 0.19 7.02 -19.46
N GLU A 148 -0.62 6.00 -19.75
CA GLU A 148 -0.11 4.64 -19.93
C GLU A 148 0.84 4.50 -21.11
N GLU A 149 0.61 5.28 -22.15
CA GLU A 149 1.44 5.32 -23.36
C GLU A 149 2.70 6.17 -23.18
N ALA A 150 2.63 7.26 -22.41
CA ALA A 150 3.76 8.17 -22.22
C ALA A 150 4.86 7.55 -21.34
N THR A 151 4.46 6.82 -20.30
CA THR A 151 5.38 6.18 -19.35
C THR A 151 5.22 4.66 -19.41
N PRO A 152 6.20 3.91 -19.94
CA PRO A 152 6.17 2.45 -19.94
C PRO A 152 6.06 1.86 -18.53
N SER A 153 5.37 0.71 -18.41
CA SER A 153 5.10 0.06 -17.12
C SER A 153 6.38 -0.27 -16.33
N VAL A 154 7.44 -0.73 -17.00
CA VAL A 154 8.73 -1.03 -16.35
C VAL A 154 9.33 0.19 -15.68
N VAL A 155 9.30 1.36 -16.35
CA VAL A 155 9.80 2.61 -15.79
C VAL A 155 8.90 3.09 -14.66
N TYR A 156 7.57 3.02 -14.84
CA TYR A 156 6.61 3.37 -13.80
C TYR A 156 6.88 2.61 -12.49
N HIS A 157 7.02 1.28 -12.56
CA HIS A 157 7.28 0.45 -11.39
C HIS A 157 8.67 0.69 -10.78
N CYS A 158 9.70 0.91 -11.62
CA CYS A 158 11.05 1.21 -11.13
C CYS A 158 11.09 2.52 -10.35
N VAL A 159 10.50 3.59 -10.90
CA VAL A 159 10.44 4.90 -10.26
C VAL A 159 9.69 4.81 -8.94
N LEU A 160 8.50 4.18 -8.95
CA LEU A 160 7.66 4.06 -7.77
C LEU A 160 8.36 3.29 -6.64
N ARG A 161 9.02 2.16 -6.97
CA ARG A 161 9.78 1.37 -5.99
C ARG A 161 10.99 2.11 -5.44
N GLY A 162 11.65 2.92 -6.26
CA GLY A 162 12.75 3.77 -5.81
C GLY A 162 12.29 4.86 -4.84
N LEU A 163 11.15 5.51 -5.11
CA LEU A 163 10.55 6.47 -4.18
C LEU A 163 10.15 5.82 -2.85
N GLU A 164 9.61 4.60 -2.91
CA GLU A 164 9.29 3.81 -1.73
C GLU A 164 10.54 3.52 -0.89
N ARG A 165 11.65 3.15 -1.52
CA ARG A 165 12.95 2.93 -0.84
C ARG A 165 13.46 4.22 -0.18
N LEU A 166 13.37 5.36 -0.86
CA LEU A 166 13.80 6.65 -0.32
C LEU A 166 12.96 7.12 0.87
N LEU A 167 11.66 6.80 0.88
CA LEU A 167 10.80 7.05 2.05
C LEU A 167 11.24 6.22 3.25
N LEU A 168 11.57 4.94 3.04
CA LEU A 168 12.02 4.02 4.09
C LEU A 168 13.44 4.32 4.59
N SER A 169 14.29 4.98 3.80
CA SER A 169 15.66 5.35 4.22
C SER A 169 15.72 6.63 5.05
N GLU A 170 14.59 7.31 5.24
CA GLU A 170 14.45 8.56 6.00
C GLU A 170 15.31 9.74 5.50
N GLN A 171 15.87 9.66 4.29
CA GLN A 171 16.70 10.72 3.71
C GLN A 171 15.90 11.85 3.07
N LEU A 172 14.59 11.67 2.91
CA LEU A 172 13.72 12.67 2.29
C LEU A 172 13.32 13.77 3.28
N SER A 173 13.26 15.00 2.76
CA SER A 173 12.70 16.12 3.52
C SER A 173 11.21 15.89 3.81
N ARG A 174 10.69 16.59 4.82
CA ARG A 174 9.26 16.52 5.17
C ARG A 174 8.36 16.98 3.99
N LEU A 175 8.77 18.03 3.29
CA LEU A 175 8.01 18.57 2.14
C LEU A 175 7.96 17.56 1.00
N ASP A 176 9.08 16.89 0.73
CA ASP A 176 9.14 15.86 -0.31
C ASP A 176 8.25 14.66 0.05
N ALA A 177 8.29 14.21 1.31
CA ALA A 177 7.43 13.13 1.78
C ALA A 177 5.93 13.49 1.67
N GLU A 178 5.55 14.72 2.02
CA GLU A 178 4.17 15.22 1.86
C GLU A 178 3.74 15.27 0.39
N SER A 179 4.65 15.65 -0.52
CA SER A 179 4.39 15.62 -1.96
C SER A 179 4.14 14.19 -2.48
N LEU A 180 4.90 13.21 -1.97
CA LEU A 180 4.77 11.79 -2.32
C LEU A 180 3.47 11.18 -1.80
N VAL A 181 3.03 11.59 -0.60
CA VAL A 181 1.70 11.22 -0.09
C VAL A 181 0.62 11.65 -1.08
N LYS A 182 0.61 12.93 -1.48
CA LYS A 182 -0.39 13.46 -2.42
C LYS A 182 -0.36 12.72 -3.75
N LEU A 183 0.83 12.51 -4.30
CA LEU A 183 1.03 11.75 -5.53
C LEU A 183 0.47 10.32 -5.40
N SER A 184 0.72 9.64 -4.28
CA SER A 184 0.25 8.27 -4.08
C SER A 184 -1.28 8.16 -4.09
N VAL A 185 -1.99 9.09 -3.45
CA VAL A 185 -3.46 9.14 -3.45
C VAL A 185 -4.01 9.36 -4.86
N ASP A 186 -3.42 10.29 -5.61
CA ASP A 186 -3.82 10.55 -6.99
C ASP A 186 -3.58 9.33 -7.91
N ARG A 187 -2.49 8.58 -7.66
CA ARG A 187 -2.11 7.42 -8.48
C ARG A 187 -2.85 6.13 -8.11
N VAL A 188 -3.37 5.98 -6.89
CA VAL A 188 -4.23 4.84 -6.54
C VAL A 188 -5.53 4.85 -7.33
N ASN A 189 -6.02 6.04 -7.72
CA ASN A 189 -7.27 6.21 -8.45
C ASN A 189 -7.18 6.01 -9.97
N VAL A 190 -6.04 5.58 -10.51
CA VAL A 190 -5.90 5.29 -11.94
C VAL A 190 -6.71 4.05 -12.36
N HIS A 191 -7.00 3.95 -13.66
CA HIS A 191 -7.78 2.84 -14.21
C HIS A 191 -6.96 1.55 -14.31
N SER A 192 -5.67 1.62 -14.67
CA SER A 192 -4.84 0.42 -14.78
C SER A 192 -4.60 -0.25 -13.43
N PRO A 193 -4.93 -1.55 -13.30
CA PRO A 193 -4.86 -2.25 -12.03
C PRO A 193 -3.43 -2.40 -11.52
N HIS A 194 -2.48 -2.74 -12.40
CA HIS A 194 -1.09 -2.93 -11.96
C HIS A 194 -0.45 -1.62 -11.48
N ARG A 195 -0.81 -0.47 -12.08
CA ARG A 195 -0.33 0.84 -11.64
C ARG A 195 -0.96 1.26 -10.32
N ALA A 196 -2.28 1.11 -10.19
CA ALA A 196 -2.99 1.40 -8.95
C ALA A 196 -2.46 0.55 -7.78
N MET A 197 -2.17 -0.73 -8.00
CA MET A 197 -1.61 -1.61 -6.98
C MET A 197 -0.19 -1.22 -6.55
N ALA A 198 0.64 -0.74 -7.48
CA ALA A 198 1.95 -0.20 -7.12
C ALA A 198 1.81 1.11 -6.31
N ALA A 199 0.94 2.02 -6.75
CA ALA A 199 0.64 3.25 -6.01
C ALA A 199 0.08 3.01 -4.62
N LEU A 200 -0.71 1.94 -4.43
CA LEU A 200 -1.17 1.50 -3.12
C LEU A 200 0.00 1.17 -2.20
N GLY A 201 1.03 0.47 -2.70
CA GLY A 201 2.26 0.19 -1.94
C GLY A 201 2.93 1.48 -1.46
N LEU A 202 3.14 2.44 -2.36
CA LEU A 202 3.69 3.75 -2.00
C LEU A 202 2.81 4.48 -0.96
N MET A 203 1.49 4.46 -1.12
CA MET A 203 0.56 5.11 -0.18
C MET A 203 0.66 4.50 1.22
N LEU A 204 0.71 3.16 1.31
CA LEU A 204 0.88 2.45 2.57
C LEU A 204 2.22 2.82 3.22
N THR A 205 3.31 2.77 2.45
CA THR A 205 4.65 3.13 2.95
C THR A 205 4.70 4.57 3.45
N CYS A 206 4.10 5.53 2.74
CA CYS A 206 3.94 6.91 3.20
C CYS A 206 3.19 7.01 4.53
N MET A 207 2.14 6.20 4.73
CA MET A 207 1.34 6.23 5.96
C MET A 207 2.06 5.60 7.15
N TYR A 208 2.75 4.48 6.96
CA TYR A 208 3.48 3.81 8.05
C TYR A 208 4.74 4.59 8.47
N THR A 209 5.51 5.13 7.51
CA THR A 209 6.68 5.98 7.82
C THR A 209 6.28 7.32 8.44
N GLY A 210 5.12 7.88 8.06
CA GLY A 210 4.58 9.09 8.68
C GLY A 210 4.11 8.88 10.13
N LYS A 211 3.63 7.68 10.47
CA LYS A 211 3.14 7.32 11.81
C LYS A 211 4.30 7.21 12.82
N GLU A 212 5.43 6.63 12.43
CA GLU A 212 6.61 6.49 13.30
C GLU A 212 7.21 7.83 13.72
N LYS A 213 7.07 8.88 12.90
CA LYS A 213 7.51 10.24 13.23
C LYS A 213 6.71 10.90 14.37
N VAL A 214 5.63 10.26 14.85
CA VAL A 214 4.76 10.79 15.92
C VAL A 214 5.02 10.14 17.30
N SER A 215 5.85 9.09 17.44
CA SER A 215 6.41 8.61 18.75
C SER A 215 7.31 7.35 18.63
N PRO A 216 8.26 7.05 19.57
CA PRO A 216 8.82 7.84 20.68
C PRO A 216 10.38 7.81 20.70
N GLY A 217 11.06 8.98 20.62
CA GLY A 217 12.54 9.00 20.61
C GLY A 217 13.22 10.31 20.99
N ARG A 218 12.48 11.35 21.38
CA ARG A 218 13.06 12.53 22.04
C ARG A 218 12.23 12.86 23.25
N ALA A 219 12.90 12.88 24.40
CA ALA A 219 12.34 13.20 25.69
C ALA A 219 11.71 14.60 25.68
N SER A 220 10.39 14.63 25.51
CA SER A 220 9.50 15.61 26.11
C SER A 220 8.24 14.86 26.52
N GLU A 221 7.82 15.08 27.75
CA GLU A 221 6.78 14.39 28.51
C GLU A 221 5.55 13.93 27.69
N PRO A 222 4.99 12.74 27.99
CA PRO A 222 3.76 12.28 27.35
C PRO A 222 2.57 13.08 27.93
N SER A 223 2.06 14.05 27.17
CA SER A 223 0.75 14.63 27.48
C SER A 223 -0.34 13.62 27.10
N PRO A 224 -1.32 13.33 27.97
CA PRO A 224 -2.39 12.36 27.72
C PRO A 224 -3.54 13.02 26.94
N THR A 225 -3.22 13.63 25.80
CA THR A 225 -4.20 14.26 24.92
C THR A 225 -4.39 13.40 23.68
N ALA A 226 -5.66 13.19 23.33
CA ALA A 226 -6.16 12.39 22.22
C ALA A 226 -5.31 12.50 20.93
N PRO A 227 -5.31 11.48 20.05
CA PRO A 227 -4.67 11.59 18.74
C PRO A 227 -5.11 12.89 18.07
N ASP A 228 -4.16 13.69 17.56
CA ASP A 228 -4.43 14.97 16.90
C ASP A 228 -5.55 14.77 15.87
N SER A 229 -6.72 15.37 16.11
CA SER A 229 -7.93 15.12 15.30
C SER A 229 -7.71 15.36 13.81
N GLU A 230 -6.80 16.28 13.44
CA GLU A 230 -6.40 16.54 12.06
C GLU A 230 -5.68 15.36 11.40
N SER A 231 -4.81 14.66 12.15
CA SER A 231 -4.10 13.48 11.65
C SER A 231 -5.05 12.31 11.38
N VAL A 232 -6.07 12.15 12.23
CA VAL A 232 -7.12 11.14 12.08
C VAL A 232 -8.01 11.45 10.87
N ILE A 233 -8.37 12.72 10.65
CA ILE A 233 -9.15 13.14 9.48
C ILE A 233 -8.40 12.82 8.19
N VAL A 234 -7.12 13.20 8.10
CA VAL A 234 -6.28 12.94 6.92
C VAL A 234 -6.10 11.44 6.70
N ALA A 235 -5.92 10.66 7.76
CA ALA A 235 -5.86 9.20 7.65
C ALA A 235 -7.19 8.62 7.13
N MET A 236 -8.33 9.13 7.60
CA MET A 236 -9.67 8.68 7.18
C MET A 236 -9.95 9.01 5.70
N GLU A 237 -9.50 10.16 5.21
CA GLU A 237 -9.56 10.50 3.78
C GLU A 237 -8.81 9.46 2.94
N ARG A 238 -7.62 9.04 3.40
CA ARG A 238 -6.80 8.03 2.70
C ARG A 238 -7.42 6.63 2.78
N VAL A 239 -7.99 6.24 3.92
CA VAL A 239 -8.78 5.00 4.05
C VAL A 239 -9.98 5.00 3.12
N SER A 240 -10.65 6.14 2.96
CA SER A 240 -11.80 6.25 2.06
C SER A 240 -11.44 5.92 0.62
N VAL A 241 -10.20 6.22 0.19
CA VAL A 241 -9.67 5.79 -1.12
C VAL A 241 -9.61 4.27 -1.23
N LEU A 242 -9.23 3.54 -0.17
CA LEU A 242 -9.21 2.07 -0.17
C LEU A 242 -10.61 1.48 -0.38
N PHE A 243 -11.61 2.00 0.33
CA PHE A 243 -13.00 1.59 0.14
C PHE A 243 -13.49 1.89 -1.28
N ASP A 244 -13.15 3.07 -1.81
CA ASP A 244 -13.46 3.46 -3.19
C ASP A 244 -12.80 2.52 -4.22
N ARG A 245 -11.58 2.05 -3.95
CA ARG A 245 -10.90 1.05 -4.79
C ARG A 245 -11.56 -0.32 -4.73
N ILE A 246 -12.07 -0.75 -3.58
CA ILE A 246 -12.91 -1.96 -3.52
C ILE A 246 -14.15 -1.74 -4.38
N ARG A 247 -14.80 -0.58 -4.31
CA ARG A 247 -16.04 -0.31 -5.05
C ARG A 247 -15.85 -0.18 -6.58
N LYS A 248 -14.77 0.45 -7.03
CA LYS A 248 -14.56 0.80 -8.45
C LYS A 248 -13.56 -0.09 -9.17
N GLY A 249 -12.68 -0.78 -8.43
CA GLY A 249 -11.59 -1.57 -8.99
C GLY A 249 -12.03 -2.91 -9.57
N PHE A 250 -11.13 -3.54 -10.32
CA PHE A 250 -11.32 -4.90 -10.81
C PHE A 250 -11.35 -5.92 -9.65
N PRO A 251 -11.98 -7.10 -9.82
CA PRO A 251 -12.10 -8.08 -8.74
C PRO A 251 -10.77 -8.53 -8.13
N CYS A 252 -9.68 -8.54 -8.91
CA CYS A 252 -8.35 -8.87 -8.41
C CYS A 252 -7.79 -7.78 -7.49
N GLU A 253 -7.95 -6.51 -7.85
CA GLU A 253 -7.51 -5.37 -7.04
C GLU A 253 -8.31 -5.28 -5.74
N ALA A 254 -9.64 -5.31 -5.86
CA ALA A 254 -10.54 -5.24 -4.72
C ALA A 254 -10.23 -6.35 -3.70
N ARG A 255 -9.86 -7.56 -4.17
CA ARG A 255 -9.45 -8.66 -3.30
C ARG A 255 -8.16 -8.36 -2.55
N VAL A 256 -7.17 -7.73 -3.18
CA VAL A 256 -5.92 -7.36 -2.48
C VAL A 256 -6.20 -6.27 -1.45
N VAL A 257 -6.94 -5.22 -1.83
CA VAL A 257 -7.30 -4.13 -0.93
C VAL A 257 -8.09 -4.66 0.28
N ALA A 258 -9.08 -5.52 0.07
CA ALA A 258 -9.89 -6.12 1.14
C ALA A 258 -9.08 -7.01 2.10
N ARG A 259 -7.92 -7.56 1.67
CA ARG A 259 -7.05 -8.34 2.56
C ARG A 259 -6.14 -7.47 3.42
N VAL A 260 -5.75 -6.30 2.91
CA VAL A 260 -4.85 -5.38 3.64
C VAL A 260 -5.65 -4.46 4.57
N LEU A 261 -6.87 -4.11 4.17
CA LEU A 261 -7.70 -3.12 4.85
C LEU A 261 -7.94 -3.41 6.35
N PRO A 262 -8.23 -4.64 6.82
CA PRO A 262 -8.51 -4.88 8.24
C PRO A 262 -7.32 -4.58 9.16
N GLN A 263 -6.13 -5.06 8.81
CA GLN A 263 -4.89 -4.75 9.54
C GLN A 263 -4.64 -3.24 9.55
N PHE A 264 -4.82 -2.61 8.39
CA PHE A 264 -4.63 -1.18 8.24
C PHE A 264 -5.61 -0.34 9.09
N LEU A 265 -6.85 -0.77 9.22
CA LEU A 265 -7.85 -0.09 10.06
C LEU A 265 -7.51 -0.20 11.55
N ASP A 266 -7.09 -1.40 11.99
CA ASP A 266 -6.66 -1.66 13.37
C ASP A 266 -5.42 -0.83 13.74
N ASP A 267 -4.48 -0.69 12.81
CA ASP A 267 -3.25 0.06 13.06
C ASP A 267 -3.48 1.57 13.20
N PHE A 268 -4.45 2.17 12.50
CA PHE A 268 -4.55 3.63 12.41
C PHE A 268 -5.74 4.26 13.13
N PHE A 269 -6.78 3.50 13.48
CA PHE A 269 -8.03 4.07 13.96
C PHE A 269 -8.56 3.37 15.20
N PRO A 270 -9.25 4.09 16.09
CA PRO A 270 -10.00 3.45 17.14
C PRO A 270 -11.17 2.66 16.54
N PRO A 271 -11.61 1.56 17.20
CA PRO A 271 -12.68 0.71 16.71
C PRO A 271 -13.98 1.44 16.36
N GLN A 272 -14.34 2.49 17.10
CA GLN A 272 -15.59 3.24 16.88
C GLN A 272 -15.66 3.87 15.48
N ASP A 273 -14.55 4.45 14.99
CA ASP A 273 -14.49 5.09 13.67
C ASP A 273 -14.49 4.06 12.54
N VAL A 274 -13.90 2.89 12.80
CA VAL A 274 -13.81 1.78 11.84
C VAL A 274 -15.17 1.13 11.62
N MET A 275 -15.88 0.83 12.70
CA MET A 275 -17.08 -0.02 12.67
C MET A 275 -18.18 0.57 11.80
N ASN A 276 -18.49 1.86 11.98
CA ASN A 276 -19.54 2.53 11.19
C ASN A 276 -19.22 2.49 9.68
N LYS A 277 -17.96 2.75 9.33
CA LYS A 277 -17.51 2.80 7.94
C LYS A 277 -17.54 1.41 7.30
N VAL A 278 -16.97 0.40 7.96
CA VAL A 278 -16.92 -0.98 7.45
C VAL A 278 -18.32 -1.57 7.29
N ILE A 279 -19.19 -1.38 8.30
CA ILE A 279 -20.58 -1.87 8.26
C ILE A 279 -21.38 -1.15 7.17
N GLY A 280 -21.25 0.18 7.06
CA GLY A 280 -21.89 0.96 6.01
C GLY A 280 -21.48 0.52 4.60
N GLU A 281 -20.19 0.23 4.38
CA GLU A 281 -19.67 -0.25 3.09
C GLU A 281 -20.11 -1.68 2.76
N PHE A 282 -20.32 -2.53 3.77
CA PHE A 282 -20.88 -3.87 3.59
C PHE A 282 -22.38 -3.86 3.26
N LEU A 283 -23.13 -2.92 3.87
CA LEU A 283 -24.56 -2.74 3.65
C LEU A 283 -24.92 -1.97 2.39
N SER A 284 -23.97 -1.19 1.85
CA SER A 284 -24.19 -0.36 0.68
C SER A 284 -24.72 -1.14 -0.53
N SER A 285 -25.76 -0.62 -1.17
CA SER A 285 -26.29 -1.15 -2.42
C SER A 285 -25.35 -0.91 -3.61
N GLN A 286 -24.42 0.05 -3.47
CA GLN A 286 -23.42 0.38 -4.49
C GLN A 286 -22.17 -0.50 -4.40
N GLN A 287 -22.09 -1.43 -3.44
CA GLN A 287 -20.94 -2.31 -3.25
C GLN A 287 -21.02 -3.51 -4.21
N PRO A 288 -20.15 -3.63 -5.23
CA PRO A 288 -20.17 -4.77 -6.15
C PRO A 288 -19.57 -6.05 -5.54
N TYR A 289 -18.77 -5.94 -4.48
CA TYR A 289 -18.09 -7.08 -3.86
C TYR A 289 -18.45 -7.25 -2.37
N PRO A 290 -19.73 -7.42 -2.00
CA PRO A 290 -20.13 -7.60 -0.60
C PRO A 290 -19.49 -8.85 0.02
N GLN A 291 -19.14 -9.87 -0.77
CA GLN A 291 -18.38 -11.04 -0.33
C GLN A 291 -16.99 -10.70 0.22
N LEU A 292 -16.32 -9.69 -0.34
CA LEU A 292 -15.02 -9.23 0.17
C LEU A 292 -15.21 -8.40 1.43
N MET A 293 -16.24 -7.54 1.44
CA MET A 293 -16.57 -6.76 2.64
C MET A 293 -17.00 -7.64 3.83
N ALA A 294 -17.66 -8.78 3.58
CA ALA A 294 -17.94 -9.76 4.63
C ALA A 294 -16.65 -10.29 5.29
N THR A 295 -15.58 -10.52 4.51
CA THR A 295 -14.28 -10.92 5.08
C THR A 295 -13.57 -9.79 5.82
N VAL A 296 -13.75 -8.54 5.40
CA VAL A 296 -13.24 -7.35 6.11
C VAL A 296 -13.93 -7.23 7.48
N VAL A 297 -15.26 -7.27 7.51
CA VAL A 297 -16.06 -7.23 8.75
C VAL A 297 -15.62 -8.35 9.71
N TYR A 298 -15.49 -9.57 9.19
CA TYR A 298 -15.01 -10.71 9.97
C TYR A 298 -13.66 -10.43 10.62
N GLN A 299 -12.65 -10.02 9.85
CA GLN A 299 -11.31 -9.79 10.37
C GLN A 299 -11.31 -8.67 11.43
N VAL A 300 -12.02 -7.57 11.19
CA VAL A 300 -12.16 -6.48 12.18
C VAL A 300 -12.79 -7.00 13.48
N PHE A 301 -13.87 -7.78 13.41
CA PHE A 301 -14.56 -8.27 14.61
C PHE A 301 -13.70 -9.27 15.40
N GLN A 302 -12.98 -10.16 14.70
CA GLN A 302 -12.07 -11.11 15.34
C GLN A 302 -10.88 -10.42 16.02
N THR A 303 -10.36 -9.33 15.43
CA THR A 303 -9.35 -8.49 16.09
C THR A 303 -9.90 -7.86 17.37
N LEU A 304 -11.13 -7.33 17.35
CA LEU A 304 -11.78 -6.76 18.54
C LEU A 304 -12.01 -7.79 19.64
N HIS A 305 -12.43 -9.01 19.30
CA HIS A 305 -12.54 -10.09 20.28
C HIS A 305 -11.18 -10.42 20.91
N SER A 306 -10.13 -10.49 20.09
CA SER A 306 -8.76 -10.74 20.55
C SER A 306 -8.24 -9.64 21.47
N ALA A 307 -8.70 -8.39 21.27
CA ALA A 307 -8.44 -7.25 22.13
C ALA A 307 -9.36 -7.14 23.37
N GLY A 308 -10.24 -8.12 23.60
CA GLY A 308 -11.16 -8.14 24.74
C GLY A 308 -12.38 -7.22 24.60
N GLN A 309 -12.63 -6.65 23.41
CA GLN A 309 -13.73 -5.69 23.16
C GLN A 309 -15.01 -6.37 22.63
N SER A 310 -15.36 -7.52 23.19
CA SER A 310 -16.50 -8.32 22.72
C SER A 310 -17.85 -7.64 22.95
N SER A 311 -18.00 -6.86 24.03
CA SER A 311 -19.20 -6.06 24.28
C SER A 311 -19.42 -5.01 23.19
N THR A 312 -18.35 -4.35 22.75
CA THR A 312 -18.40 -3.35 21.67
C THR A 312 -18.92 -3.97 20.36
N VAL A 313 -18.46 -5.17 20.02
CA VAL A 313 -18.94 -5.90 18.83
C VAL A 313 -20.44 -6.17 18.93
N ARG A 314 -20.89 -6.68 20.08
CA ARG A 314 -22.33 -6.94 20.34
C ARG A 314 -23.17 -5.68 20.18
N ASP A 315 -22.74 -4.56 20.77
CA ASP A 315 -23.50 -3.32 20.74
C ASP A 315 -23.64 -2.78 19.30
N TRP A 316 -22.57 -2.83 18.51
CA TRP A 316 -22.61 -2.49 17.08
C TRP A 316 -23.47 -3.44 16.26
N VAL A 317 -23.49 -4.73 16.61
CA VAL A 317 -24.37 -5.69 15.96
C VAL A 317 -25.82 -5.27 16.17
N MET A 318 -26.22 -5.01 17.43
CA MET A 318 -27.56 -4.59 17.81
C MET A 318 -28.00 -3.30 17.10
N LEU A 319 -27.12 -2.30 17.04
CA LEU A 319 -27.39 -1.03 16.35
C LEU A 319 -27.60 -1.17 14.84
N SER A 320 -27.01 -2.20 14.23
CA SER A 320 -27.02 -2.37 12.78
C SER A 320 -28.17 -3.24 12.26
N LEU A 321 -28.83 -4.02 13.11
CA LEU A 321 -29.82 -5.03 12.70
C LEU A 321 -30.95 -4.47 11.84
N SER A 322 -31.48 -3.30 12.20
CA SER A 322 -32.56 -2.64 11.45
C SER A 322 -32.12 -2.34 10.01
N ASN A 323 -30.90 -1.84 9.83
CA ASN A 323 -30.32 -1.53 8.51
C ASN A 323 -30.17 -2.80 7.66
N PHE A 324 -29.78 -3.92 8.26
CA PHE A 324 -29.72 -5.21 7.56
C PHE A 324 -31.09 -5.70 7.11
N THR A 325 -32.09 -5.64 7.99
CA THR A 325 -33.44 -6.16 7.68
C THR A 325 -34.17 -5.38 6.57
N GLN A 326 -33.79 -4.11 6.37
CA GLN A 326 -34.36 -3.24 5.34
C GLN A 326 -33.72 -3.45 3.95
N ARG A 327 -32.66 -4.27 3.85
CA ARG A 327 -31.98 -4.53 2.58
C ARG A 327 -32.86 -5.35 1.63
N SER A 328 -32.85 -4.98 0.36
CA SER A 328 -33.51 -5.73 -0.72
C SER A 328 -32.46 -6.28 -1.70
N PRO A 329 -32.62 -7.51 -2.23
CA PRO A 329 -33.67 -8.50 -1.94
C PRO A 329 -33.48 -9.21 -0.58
N VAL A 330 -34.54 -9.85 -0.06
CA VAL A 330 -34.54 -10.56 1.24
C VAL A 330 -33.45 -11.64 1.33
N ALA A 331 -33.15 -12.32 0.21
CA ALA A 331 -32.06 -13.29 0.14
C ALA A 331 -30.70 -12.65 0.49
N MET A 332 -30.43 -11.43 0.00
CA MET A 332 -29.22 -10.69 0.32
C MET A 332 -29.23 -10.17 1.75
N ALA A 333 -30.38 -9.72 2.27
CA ALA A 333 -30.50 -9.30 3.67
C ALA A 333 -30.15 -10.44 4.63
N MET A 334 -30.72 -11.63 4.42
CA MET A 334 -30.42 -12.80 5.24
C MET A 334 -28.96 -13.26 5.09
N TRP A 335 -28.45 -13.31 3.87
CA TRP A 335 -27.05 -13.67 3.63
C TRP A 335 -26.11 -12.70 4.35
N SER A 336 -26.38 -11.39 4.27
CA SER A 336 -25.60 -10.37 4.97
C SER A 336 -25.68 -10.52 6.49
N LEU A 337 -26.87 -10.75 7.05
CA LEU A 337 -27.04 -11.04 8.48
C LEU A 337 -26.31 -12.31 8.92
N SER A 338 -26.36 -13.36 8.10
CA SER A 338 -25.66 -14.63 8.39
C SER A 338 -24.15 -14.41 8.46
N CYS A 339 -23.58 -13.72 7.48
CA CYS A 339 -22.18 -13.31 7.50
C CYS A 339 -21.84 -12.43 8.73
N PHE A 340 -22.75 -11.53 9.10
CA PHE A 340 -22.57 -10.61 10.22
C PHE A 340 -22.57 -11.33 11.58
N PHE A 341 -23.53 -12.24 11.82
CA PHE A 341 -23.54 -13.06 13.03
C PHE A 341 -22.36 -14.03 13.11
N VAL A 342 -21.96 -14.63 11.99
CA VAL A 342 -20.73 -15.45 11.95
C VAL A 342 -19.50 -14.63 12.29
N SER A 343 -19.42 -13.39 11.78
CA SER A 343 -18.32 -12.46 12.08
C SER A 343 -18.27 -12.05 13.55
N ALA A 344 -19.45 -11.84 14.14
CA ALA A 344 -19.60 -11.47 15.54
C ALA A 344 -19.49 -12.66 16.49
N SER A 345 -19.51 -13.91 16.02
CA SER A 345 -19.45 -15.07 16.92
C SER A 345 -18.11 -15.14 17.65
N THR A 346 -18.17 -15.47 18.94
CA THR A 346 -17.03 -15.83 19.80
C THR A 346 -16.76 -17.34 19.75
N SER A 347 -17.66 -18.13 19.14
CA SER A 347 -17.51 -19.57 18.97
C SER A 347 -16.61 -19.89 17.77
N PRO A 348 -15.46 -20.56 17.96
CA PRO A 348 -14.51 -20.80 16.88
C PRO A 348 -15.09 -21.64 15.73
N TRP A 349 -16.01 -22.56 16.06
CA TRP A 349 -16.67 -23.41 15.06
C TRP A 349 -17.65 -22.64 14.19
N VAL A 350 -18.39 -21.70 14.78
CA VAL A 350 -19.33 -20.84 14.04
C VAL A 350 -18.54 -19.87 13.18
N SER A 351 -17.54 -19.20 13.72
CA SER A 351 -16.68 -18.27 12.99
C SER A 351 -15.99 -18.93 11.78
N ALA A 352 -15.58 -20.20 11.90
CA ALA A 352 -14.93 -20.96 10.83
C ALA A 352 -15.83 -21.22 9.60
N ILE A 353 -17.16 -21.11 9.71
CA ILE A 353 -18.07 -21.38 8.59
C ILE A 353 -18.21 -20.19 7.63
N LEU A 354 -17.59 -19.04 7.90
CA LEU A 354 -17.72 -17.84 7.06
C LEU A 354 -17.48 -18.12 5.56
N PRO A 355 -16.43 -18.85 5.13
CA PRO A 355 -16.21 -19.11 3.71
C PRO A 355 -17.38 -19.86 3.07
N HIS A 356 -18.03 -20.75 3.82
CA HIS A 356 -19.22 -21.46 3.36
C HIS A 356 -20.39 -20.49 3.15
N VAL A 357 -20.68 -19.62 4.12
CA VAL A 357 -21.74 -18.60 4.00
C VAL A 357 -21.48 -17.66 2.82
N VAL A 358 -20.24 -17.17 2.70
CA VAL A 358 -19.82 -16.27 1.62
C VAL A 358 -19.98 -16.93 0.25
N SER A 359 -19.71 -18.23 0.11
CA SER A 359 -19.88 -18.95 -1.16
C SER A 359 -21.32 -19.04 -1.66
N ARG A 360 -22.30 -18.80 -0.77
CA ARG A 360 -23.75 -18.94 -1.04
C ARG A 360 -24.44 -17.58 -1.17
N MET A 361 -23.71 -16.56 -1.62
CA MET A 361 -24.23 -15.21 -1.83
C MET A 361 -25.51 -15.20 -2.69
N GLY A 362 -26.57 -14.60 -2.14
CA GLY A 362 -27.87 -14.45 -2.80
C GLY A 362 -28.74 -15.70 -2.85
N LYS A 363 -28.31 -16.84 -2.30
CA LYS A 363 -29.12 -18.07 -2.23
C LYS A 363 -30.12 -18.00 -1.07
N LEU A 364 -31.29 -18.63 -1.29
CA LEU A 364 -32.41 -18.66 -0.35
C LEU A 364 -32.99 -20.09 -0.27
N GLU A 365 -32.14 -21.09 -0.12
CA GLU A 365 -32.58 -22.47 0.04
C GLU A 365 -32.89 -22.76 1.52
N GLN A 366 -33.63 -23.84 1.81
CA GLN A 366 -33.98 -24.18 3.20
C GLN A 366 -32.74 -24.36 4.10
N VAL A 367 -31.64 -24.87 3.54
CA VAL A 367 -30.35 -24.99 4.24
C VAL A 367 -29.78 -23.62 4.63
N ASP A 368 -29.95 -22.59 3.79
CA ASP A 368 -29.52 -21.22 4.11
C ASP A 368 -30.36 -20.62 5.24
N VAL A 369 -31.68 -20.85 5.20
CA VAL A 369 -32.60 -20.42 6.26
C VAL A 369 -32.25 -21.08 7.59
N ASN A 370 -31.97 -22.40 7.58
CA ASN A 370 -31.59 -23.14 8.77
C ASN A 370 -30.24 -22.65 9.34
N LEU A 371 -29.26 -22.40 8.45
CA LEU A 371 -27.96 -21.87 8.85
C LEU A 371 -28.09 -20.48 9.47
N PHE A 372 -28.87 -19.59 8.85
CA PHE A 372 -29.20 -18.27 9.37
C PHE A 372 -29.82 -18.35 10.78
N CYS A 373 -30.82 -19.22 10.96
CA CYS A 373 -31.47 -19.39 12.26
C CYS A 373 -30.48 -19.91 13.32
N LEU A 374 -29.58 -20.83 12.94
CA LEU A 374 -28.57 -21.38 13.85
C LEU A 374 -27.58 -20.32 14.32
N VAL A 375 -27.00 -19.54 13.40
CA VAL A 375 -26.00 -18.52 13.76
C VAL A 375 -26.60 -17.36 14.53
N ALA A 376 -27.84 -16.96 14.20
CA ALA A 376 -28.56 -15.94 14.95
C ALA A 376 -28.98 -16.41 16.35
N ALA A 377 -29.39 -17.69 16.50
CA ALA A 377 -29.70 -18.27 17.80
C ALA A 377 -28.45 -18.46 18.67
N ASP A 378 -27.30 -18.79 18.06
CA ASP A 378 -26.00 -18.85 18.75
C ASP A 378 -25.62 -17.49 19.34
N PHE A 379 -25.70 -16.43 18.52
CA PHE A 379 -25.49 -15.05 18.97
C PHE A 379 -26.45 -14.66 20.10
N TYR A 380 -27.75 -14.93 19.94
CA TYR A 380 -28.77 -14.63 20.93
C TYR A 380 -28.53 -15.33 22.27
N ARG A 381 -28.07 -16.59 22.25
CA ARG A 381 -27.84 -17.40 23.46
C ARG A 381 -26.56 -17.02 24.19
N HIS A 382 -25.47 -16.82 23.45
CA HIS A 382 -24.13 -16.75 24.03
C HIS A 382 -23.58 -15.31 24.14
N GLN A 383 -24.16 -14.33 23.45
CA GLN A 383 -23.66 -12.94 23.48
C GLN A 383 -24.65 -11.94 24.06
N ILE A 384 -25.95 -12.21 23.94
CA ILE A 384 -26.97 -11.35 24.55
C ILE A 384 -27.32 -11.92 25.94
N GLU A 385 -26.70 -11.34 26.96
CA GLU A 385 -26.94 -11.73 28.36
C GLU A 385 -28.20 -11.05 28.93
N GLU A 386 -28.39 -9.77 28.60
CA GLU A 386 -29.48 -8.96 29.15
C GLU A 386 -30.84 -9.27 28.50
N GLU A 387 -31.85 -9.48 29.33
CA GLU A 387 -33.20 -9.82 28.86
C GLU A 387 -33.88 -8.66 28.11
N LEU A 388 -33.51 -7.41 28.42
CA LEU A 388 -33.99 -6.24 27.68
C LEU A 388 -33.43 -6.21 26.25
N ASP A 389 -32.13 -6.47 26.10
CA ASP A 389 -31.48 -6.55 24.78
C ASP A 389 -32.01 -7.72 23.95
N ARG A 390 -32.36 -8.84 24.60
CA ARG A 390 -33.02 -9.97 23.94
C ARG A 390 -34.38 -9.61 23.37
N ARG A 391 -35.17 -8.80 24.09
CA ARG A 391 -36.46 -8.29 23.59
C ARG A 391 -36.24 -7.28 22.46
N ALA A 392 -35.25 -6.40 22.60
CA ALA A 392 -34.88 -5.46 21.54
C ALA A 392 -34.49 -6.22 20.26
N PHE A 393 -33.66 -7.26 20.37
CA PHE A 393 -33.26 -8.13 19.27
C PHE A 393 -34.48 -8.74 18.57
N GLN A 394 -35.40 -9.34 19.32
CA GLN A 394 -36.63 -9.94 18.77
C GLN A 394 -37.50 -8.91 18.07
N SER A 395 -37.69 -7.73 18.69
CA SER A 395 -38.56 -6.68 18.15
C SER A 395 -38.14 -6.20 16.75
N VAL A 396 -36.83 -6.14 16.47
CA VAL A 396 -36.32 -5.77 15.13
C VAL A 396 -36.80 -6.73 14.05
N PHE A 397 -36.81 -8.04 14.33
CA PHE A 397 -37.27 -9.04 13.37
C PHE A 397 -38.79 -9.12 13.29
N GLU A 398 -39.52 -8.84 14.37
CA GLU A 398 -41.00 -8.82 14.37
C GLU A 398 -41.56 -7.76 13.40
N VAL A 399 -40.90 -6.61 13.27
CA VAL A 399 -41.31 -5.55 12.34
C VAL A 399 -41.29 -5.99 10.88
N VAL A 400 -40.37 -6.88 10.51
CA VAL A 400 -40.18 -7.35 9.12
C VAL A 400 -40.64 -8.80 8.89
N ALA A 401 -41.14 -9.47 9.92
CA ALA A 401 -41.58 -10.86 9.84
C ALA A 401 -42.92 -10.98 9.13
N VAL A 402 -42.95 -11.82 8.11
CA VAL A 402 -44.15 -12.14 7.31
C VAL A 402 -44.21 -13.67 7.23
N PRO A 403 -45.40 -14.31 7.31
CA PRO A 403 -45.51 -15.76 7.19
C PRO A 403 -44.79 -16.31 5.94
N GLY A 404 -43.95 -17.32 6.14
CA GLY A 404 -43.14 -17.92 5.07
C GLY A 404 -41.80 -17.22 4.78
N ASN A 405 -41.51 -16.10 5.45
CA ASN A 405 -40.21 -15.43 5.34
C ASN A 405 -39.21 -15.97 6.38
N PRO A 406 -37.89 -15.79 6.16
CA PRO A 406 -36.85 -16.34 7.03
C PRO A 406 -36.86 -15.77 8.46
N TYR A 407 -37.32 -14.53 8.61
CA TYR A 407 -37.39 -13.87 9.93
C TYR A 407 -38.48 -14.49 10.82
N HIS A 408 -39.60 -14.94 10.24
CA HIS A 408 -40.61 -15.70 10.96
C HIS A 408 -40.05 -17.03 11.50
N HIS A 409 -39.25 -17.75 10.70
CA HIS A 409 -38.58 -18.97 11.16
C HIS A 409 -37.61 -18.69 12.31
N LEU A 410 -36.82 -17.62 12.22
CA LEU A 410 -35.93 -17.18 13.30
C LEU A 410 -36.71 -16.91 14.59
N LEU A 411 -37.80 -16.14 14.55
CA LEU A 411 -38.61 -15.84 15.73
C LEU A 411 -39.18 -17.11 16.39
N ALA A 412 -39.57 -18.12 15.60
CA ALA A 412 -39.98 -19.41 16.12
C ALA A 412 -38.84 -20.14 16.85
N CYS A 413 -37.61 -20.09 16.32
CA CYS A 413 -36.41 -20.63 16.96
C CYS A 413 -36.06 -19.89 18.26
N LEU A 414 -36.14 -18.55 18.29
CA LEU A 414 -35.84 -17.78 19.51
C LEU A 414 -36.82 -18.08 20.64
N ARG A 415 -38.11 -18.28 20.32
CA ARG A 415 -39.15 -18.67 21.28
C ARG A 415 -38.89 -20.06 21.88
N SER A 416 -38.36 -21.01 21.11
CA SER A 416 -38.02 -22.34 21.64
C SER A 416 -36.79 -22.29 22.55
N VAL A 417 -35.78 -21.47 22.21
CA VAL A 417 -34.58 -21.25 23.04
C VAL A 417 -34.95 -20.60 24.38
N HIS A 418 -35.85 -19.60 24.38
CA HIS A 418 -36.32 -18.96 25.62
C HIS A 418 -37.09 -19.94 26.53
N LYS A 419 -37.88 -20.84 25.97
CA LYS A 419 -38.57 -21.90 26.72
C LYS A 419 -37.60 -22.95 27.28
N ALA A 420 -36.53 -23.27 26.57
CA ALA A 420 -35.52 -24.23 27.02
C ALA A 420 -34.54 -23.65 28.06
N ALA A 421 -34.43 -22.33 28.18
CA ALA A 421 -33.59 -21.66 29.18
C ALA A 421 -34.35 -21.31 30.48
N THR A 422 -35.68 -21.36 30.46
CA THR A 422 -36.56 -21.13 31.62
C THR A 422 -37.03 -22.42 32.30
N CYS A 423 -36.74 -23.58 31.70
CA CYS A 423 -36.77 -24.90 32.32
C CYS A 423 -35.38 -25.27 32.82
#